data_AF-A0A8S3THM7-F1
#
_entry.id   AF-A0A8S3THM7-F1
#
_cell.length_a   1.000
_cell.length_b   1.000
_cell.length_c   1.000
_cell.angle_alpha   90.00
_cell.angle_beta   90.00
_cell.angle_gamma   90.00
#
_symmetry.space_group_name_H-M   'P 1'
#
loop_
_entity.id
_entity.type
_entity.pdbx_description
1 polymer ?
#
loop_
_entity_poly.entity_id
_entity_poly.type
_entity_poly.pdbx_seq_one_letter_code
_entity_poly.pdbx_strand_id
1 'polypeptide(L)'
;MTGAEDSSFITSTPSKKDRRKSKNKVLRFLRRRWVIYGLLASLLLAFVIVVVLAAILGNKEGNHHGQPRKITVRKGAVVADHEVCSRIGRDVLVDGGSAVDATVATLLCCFMVIYDAQNKKTLVIDGRETAPLSSSQETFANESGYIGKVHSLDLKDVTGHG
;
A
#
# COMPACT_ATOMS: atom_id res chain seq x y z
N MET A 1 -111.33 20.37 12.67
CA MET A 1 -110.11 20.29 11.85
C MET A 1 -109.00 20.94 12.64
N THR A 2 -108.15 20.12 13.25
CA THR A 2 -107.09 20.49 14.20
C THR A 2 -105.83 20.88 13.42
N GLY A 3 -105.37 22.11 13.58
CA GLY A 3 -104.16 22.64 12.95
C GLY A 3 -102.93 22.51 13.85
N ALA A 4 -101.85 22.01 13.24
CA ALA A 4 -100.44 21.92 13.62
C ALA A 4 -99.95 22.95 14.65
N GLU A 5 -99.28 22.54 15.73
CA GLU A 5 -97.82 22.30 15.81
C GLU A 5 -96.97 23.49 15.35
N ASP A 6 -96.33 24.18 16.31
CA ASP A 6 -95.17 24.99 16.02
C ASP A 6 -94.13 24.83 17.14
N SER A 7 -92.96 24.31 16.77
CA SER A 7 -91.84 23.97 17.66
C SER A 7 -90.65 24.87 17.29
N SER A 8 -90.34 25.83 18.16
CA SER A 8 -89.18 26.71 17.99
C SER A 8 -88.02 26.26 18.88
N PHE A 9 -87.26 25.27 18.41
CA PHE A 9 -85.97 24.89 18.99
C PHE A 9 -84.86 25.77 18.38
N ILE A 10 -84.47 26.83 19.11
CA ILE A 10 -83.35 27.68 18.74
C ILE A 10 -82.04 26.89 18.93
N THR A 11 -81.39 26.53 17.82
CA THR A 11 -79.99 26.08 17.82
C THR A 11 -79.09 27.20 17.30
N SER A 12 -78.34 27.81 18.21
CA SER A 12 -77.28 28.77 17.88
C SER A 12 -76.02 28.04 17.44
N THR A 13 -75.70 28.08 16.15
CA THR A 13 -74.41 27.58 15.63
C THR A 13 -73.32 28.65 15.77
N PRO A 14 -72.07 28.30 16.19
CA PRO A 14 -71.01 29.28 16.38
C PRO A 14 -70.32 29.72 15.07
N SER A 15 -69.88 30.97 15.05
CA SER A 15 -69.38 31.73 13.88
C SER A 15 -67.98 31.33 13.39
N LYS A 16 -67.79 31.31 12.06
CA LYS A 16 -66.57 30.90 11.33
C LYS A 16 -65.30 31.74 11.63
N LYS A 17 -65.41 32.87 12.33
CA LYS A 17 -64.32 33.84 12.55
C LYS A 17 -63.24 33.30 13.51
N ASP A 18 -63.61 32.51 14.51
CA ASP A 18 -62.67 31.95 15.48
C ASP A 18 -61.83 30.79 14.90
N ARG A 19 -62.37 30.07 13.91
CA ARG A 19 -61.69 28.97 13.22
C ARG A 19 -60.52 29.43 12.35
N ARG A 20 -60.53 30.65 11.82
CA ARG A 20 -59.43 31.22 11.00
C ARG A 20 -58.26 31.73 11.87
N LYS A 21 -58.54 32.32 13.04
CA LYS A 21 -57.51 32.93 13.89
C LYS A 21 -56.63 31.87 14.58
N SER A 22 -57.19 30.71 14.91
CA SER A 22 -56.47 29.58 15.52
C SER A 22 -55.53 28.86 14.55
N LYS A 23 -56.00 28.58 13.32
CA LYS A 23 -55.20 27.93 12.25
C LYS A 23 -53.89 28.68 11.96
N ASN A 24 -53.94 30.01 11.91
CA ASN A 24 -52.78 30.84 11.60
C ASN A 24 -51.76 30.94 12.75
N LYS A 25 -52.15 30.63 14.00
CA LYS A 25 -51.23 30.56 15.15
C LYS A 25 -50.53 29.20 15.20
N VAL A 26 -51.26 28.10 15.01
CA VAL A 26 -50.73 26.73 15.02
C VAL A 26 -49.75 26.50 13.86
N LEU A 27 -50.06 26.99 12.65
CA LEU A 27 -49.20 26.84 11.47
C LEU A 27 -47.86 27.58 11.61
N ARG A 28 -47.85 28.74 12.29
CA ARG A 28 -46.61 29.48 12.61
C ARG A 28 -45.78 28.80 13.70
N PHE A 29 -46.42 28.12 14.65
CA PHE A 29 -45.73 27.33 15.68
C PHE A 29 -45.10 26.06 15.12
N LEU A 30 -45.80 25.39 14.19
CA LEU A 30 -45.27 24.21 13.50
C LEU A 30 -44.07 24.60 12.64
N ARG A 31 -44.18 25.65 11.80
CA ARG A 31 -43.09 26.14 10.94
C ARG A 31 -41.83 26.55 11.71
N ARG A 32 -41.96 27.10 12.92
CA ARG A 32 -40.82 27.49 13.77
C ARG A 32 -40.04 26.28 14.30
N ARG A 33 -40.71 25.17 14.64
CA ARG A 33 -40.03 23.94 15.09
C ARG A 33 -39.22 23.29 13.96
N TRP A 34 -39.74 23.27 12.74
CA TRP A 34 -39.00 22.78 11.57
C TRP A 34 -37.79 23.64 11.21
N VAL A 35 -37.88 24.97 11.38
CA VAL A 35 -36.72 25.88 11.17
C VAL A 35 -35.64 25.65 12.21
N ILE A 36 -36.00 25.43 13.48
CA ILE A 36 -35.04 25.14 14.56
C ILE A 36 -34.35 23.79 14.31
N TYR A 37 -35.09 22.75 13.92
CA TYR A 37 -34.49 21.46 13.58
C TYR A 37 -33.58 21.54 12.34
N GLY A 38 -33.94 22.35 11.34
CA GLY A 38 -33.07 22.59 10.18
C GLY A 38 -31.76 23.29 10.53
N LEU A 39 -31.81 24.30 11.42
CA LEU A 39 -30.60 24.99 11.89
C LEU A 39 -29.72 24.06 12.73
N LEU A 40 -30.30 23.28 13.64
CA LEU A 40 -29.55 22.30 14.45
C LEU A 40 -28.91 21.21 13.58
N ALA A 41 -29.63 20.68 12.59
CA ALA A 41 -29.08 19.69 11.65
C ALA A 41 -27.95 20.27 10.80
N SER A 42 -28.07 21.52 10.33
CA SER A 42 -27.01 22.20 9.59
C SER A 42 -25.76 22.44 10.43
N LEU A 43 -25.92 22.77 11.71
CA LEU A 43 -24.82 23.01 12.65
C LEU A 43 -24.08 21.71 12.97
N LEU A 44 -24.82 20.62 13.19
CA LEU A 44 -24.25 19.28 13.38
C LEU A 44 -23.51 18.81 12.11
N LEU A 45 -24.08 19.01 10.92
CA LEU A 45 -23.44 18.64 9.67
C LEU A 45 -22.13 19.41 9.46
N ALA A 46 -22.12 20.71 9.72
CA ALA A 46 -20.92 21.54 9.63
C ALA A 46 -19.83 21.07 10.62
N PHE A 47 -20.21 20.74 11.85
CA PHE A 47 -19.27 20.22 12.86
C PHE A 47 -18.64 18.89 12.43
N VAL A 48 -19.45 17.97 11.90
CA VAL A 48 -18.95 16.68 11.37
C VAL A 48 -17.98 16.90 10.21
N ILE A 49 -18.28 17.82 9.29
CA ILE A 49 -17.39 18.16 8.17
C ILE A 49 -16.05 18.72 8.69
N VAL A 50 -16.06 19.60 9.68
CA VAL A 50 -14.83 20.19 10.26
C VAL A 50 -13.97 19.12 10.93
N VAL A 51 -14.57 18.20 11.68
CA VAL A 51 -13.84 17.09 12.33
C VAL A 51 -13.20 16.17 11.29
N VAL A 52 -13.92 15.84 10.21
CA VAL A 52 -13.39 15.02 9.12
C VAL A 52 -12.23 15.72 8.40
N LEU A 53 -12.36 17.02 8.11
CA LEU A 53 -11.29 17.80 7.49
C LEU A 53 -10.06 17.90 8.40
N ALA A 54 -10.24 18.10 9.71
CA ALA A 54 -9.15 18.15 10.67
C ALA A 54 -8.41 16.80 10.78
N ALA A 55 -9.13 15.66 10.70
CA ALA A 55 -8.51 14.34 10.70
C ALA A 55 -7.69 14.07 9.41
N ILE A 56 -8.21 14.49 8.25
CA ILE A 56 -7.51 14.33 6.96
C ILE A 56 -6.25 15.22 6.91
N LEU A 57 -6.33 16.45 7.43
CA LEU A 57 -5.21 17.41 7.40
C LEU A 57 -4.23 17.22 8.57
N GLY A 58 -4.69 16.70 9.70
CA GLY A 58 -3.91 16.53 10.94
C GLY A 58 -3.04 15.28 10.97
N ASN A 59 -3.27 14.30 10.10
CA ASN A 59 -2.44 13.09 10.02
C ASN A 59 -1.14 13.36 9.24
N LYS A 60 -0.24 14.13 9.85
CA LYS A 60 1.19 14.12 9.50
C LYS A 60 1.99 13.54 10.66
N GLU A 61 1.83 12.22 10.85
CA GLU A 61 2.79 11.49 11.66
C GLU A 61 4.08 11.32 10.86
N GLY A 62 5.06 12.17 11.19
CA GLY A 62 6.43 12.08 10.71
C GLY A 62 7.12 10.87 11.33
N ASN A 63 6.85 9.69 10.79
CA ASN A 63 7.62 8.49 11.12
C ASN A 63 8.95 8.56 10.34
N HIS A 64 9.97 9.15 10.96
CA HIS A 64 11.35 9.17 10.48
C HIS A 64 12.04 7.83 10.78
N HIS A 65 11.45 6.72 10.34
CA HIS A 65 12.20 5.51 10.05
C HIS A 65 12.66 5.64 8.60
N GLY A 66 13.97 5.53 8.33
CA GLY A 66 14.57 5.76 7.01
C GLY A 66 13.68 5.27 5.88
N GLN A 67 12.92 6.20 5.30
CA GLN A 67 11.79 5.86 4.44
C GLN A 67 12.37 5.11 3.24
N PRO A 68 11.94 3.86 2.97
CA PRO A 68 12.40 3.14 1.80
C PRO A 68 12.11 4.04 0.60
N ARG A 69 13.15 4.42 -0.15
CA ARG A 69 12.98 5.23 -1.35
C ARG A 69 12.03 4.46 -2.27
N LYS A 70 10.80 4.97 -2.43
CA LYS A 70 9.83 4.42 -3.36
C LYS A 70 10.33 4.68 -4.78
N ILE A 71 11.02 3.71 -5.37
CA ILE A 71 11.43 3.77 -6.77
C ILE A 71 10.21 3.37 -7.61
N THR A 72 9.71 4.30 -8.43
CA THR A 72 8.59 4.04 -9.35
C THR A 72 9.14 3.95 -10.76
N VAL A 73 9.05 2.77 -11.38
CA VAL A 73 9.47 2.52 -12.76
C VAL A 73 8.26 2.35 -13.67
N ARG A 74 8.30 2.96 -14.86
CA ARG A 74 7.17 2.94 -15.81
C ARG A 74 7.18 1.74 -16.75
N LYS A 75 8.35 1.18 -17.06
CA LYS A 75 8.53 0.16 -18.11
C LYS A 75 9.07 -1.18 -17.58
N GLY A 76 9.90 -1.14 -16.54
CA GLY A 76 10.54 -2.31 -15.94
C GLY A 76 11.72 -1.90 -15.08
N ALA A 77 12.24 -2.83 -14.27
CA ALA A 77 13.45 -2.65 -13.47
C ALA A 77 14.25 -3.95 -13.43
N VAL A 78 15.57 -3.81 -13.31
CA VAL A 78 16.51 -4.91 -13.04
C VAL A 78 17.25 -4.59 -11.75
N VAL A 79 17.41 -5.60 -10.90
CA VAL A 79 18.13 -5.50 -9.64
C VAL A 79 19.08 -6.69 -9.55
N ALA A 80 20.35 -6.41 -9.25
CA ALA A 80 21.42 -7.39 -9.11
C ALA A 80 22.41 -6.96 -8.02
N ASP A 81 23.20 -7.90 -7.50
CA ASP A 81 24.15 -7.66 -6.42
C ASP A 81 25.25 -6.64 -6.77
N HIS A 82 25.50 -6.46 -8.06
CA HIS A 82 26.45 -5.47 -8.57
C HIS A 82 25.75 -4.43 -9.45
N GLU A 83 26.07 -3.15 -9.24
CA GLU A 83 25.44 -2.03 -9.96
C GLU A 83 25.65 -2.10 -11.48
N VAL A 84 26.82 -2.58 -11.91
CA VAL A 84 27.16 -2.72 -13.33
C VAL A 84 26.30 -3.81 -13.97
N CYS A 85 26.03 -4.91 -13.26
CA CYS A 85 25.19 -5.99 -13.77
C CYS A 85 23.72 -5.57 -13.84
N SER A 86 23.24 -4.81 -12.85
CA SER A 86 21.92 -4.18 -12.91
C SER A 86 21.78 -3.24 -14.12
N ARG A 87 22.84 -2.48 -14.42
CA ARG A 87 22.88 -1.57 -15.57
C ARG A 87 22.85 -2.33 -16.89
N ILE A 88 23.67 -3.37 -17.03
CA ILE A 88 23.72 -4.21 -18.24
C ILE A 88 22.35 -4.86 -18.49
N GLY A 89 21.73 -5.46 -17.48
CA GLY A 89 20.39 -6.05 -17.63
C GLY A 89 19.32 -5.02 -17.98
N ARG A 90 19.39 -3.82 -17.37
CA ARG A 90 18.50 -2.71 -17.71
C ARG A 90 18.67 -2.28 -19.17
N ASP A 91 19.91 -2.18 -19.66
CA ASP A 91 20.18 -1.75 -21.03
C ASP A 91 19.60 -2.76 -22.03
N VAL A 92 19.72 -4.07 -21.77
CA VAL A 92 19.05 -5.12 -22.55
C VAL A 92 17.52 -4.97 -22.54
N LEU A 93 16.92 -4.63 -21.40
CA LEU A 93 15.47 -4.34 -21.30
C LEU A 93 15.05 -3.07 -22.06
N VAL A 94 15.92 -2.05 -22.10
CA VAL A 94 15.67 -0.80 -22.83
C VAL A 94 15.78 -1.02 -24.34
N ASP A 95 16.70 -1.88 -24.77
CA ASP A 95 16.94 -2.24 -26.17
C ASP A 95 15.84 -3.15 -26.76
N GLY A 96 14.81 -3.48 -25.97
CA GLY A 96 13.65 -4.27 -26.38
C GLY A 96 13.79 -5.77 -26.14
N GLY A 97 14.83 -6.20 -25.42
CA GLY A 97 14.98 -7.57 -24.96
C GLY A 97 13.88 -7.97 -23.97
N SER A 98 13.62 -9.27 -23.87
CA SER A 98 12.67 -9.79 -22.89
C SER A 98 13.23 -9.70 -21.47
N ALA A 99 12.34 -9.85 -20.48
CA ALA A 99 12.77 -9.96 -19.08
C ALA A 99 13.75 -11.14 -18.87
N VAL A 100 13.62 -12.21 -19.66
CA VAL A 100 14.54 -13.36 -19.63
C VAL A 100 15.91 -12.98 -20.18
N ASP A 101 15.96 -12.28 -21.31
CA ASP A 101 17.23 -11.85 -21.93
C ASP A 101 18.01 -10.91 -20.99
N ALA A 102 17.30 -9.96 -20.39
CA ALA A 102 17.88 -9.07 -19.39
C ALA A 102 18.41 -9.84 -18.17
N THR A 103 17.69 -10.87 -17.74
CA THR A 103 18.11 -11.72 -16.61
C THR A 103 19.36 -12.53 -16.98
N VAL A 104 19.43 -13.13 -18.16
CA VAL A 104 20.61 -13.87 -18.64
C VAL A 104 21.82 -12.95 -18.72
N ALA A 105 21.69 -11.76 -19.31
CA ALA A 105 22.79 -10.79 -19.37
C ALA A 105 23.26 -10.36 -17.98
N THR A 106 22.33 -10.15 -17.05
CA THR A 106 22.62 -9.80 -15.65
C THR A 106 23.36 -10.93 -14.95
N LEU A 107 22.89 -12.18 -15.10
CA LEU A 107 23.50 -13.36 -14.50
C LEU A 107 24.86 -13.67 -15.10
N LEU A 108 25.07 -13.44 -16.40
CA LEU A 108 26.40 -13.56 -16.99
C LEU A 108 27.35 -12.51 -16.43
N CYS A 109 26.89 -11.28 -16.24
CA CYS A 109 27.72 -10.26 -15.57
C CYS A 109 28.02 -10.62 -14.11
N CYS A 110 27.05 -11.20 -13.41
CA CYS A 110 27.18 -11.61 -12.02
C CYS A 110 27.83 -12.98 -11.84
N PHE A 111 27.93 -13.81 -12.89
CA PHE A 111 28.54 -15.13 -13.15
C PHE A 111 30.00 -15.23 -13.62
N MET A 112 30.40 -14.32 -14.50
CA MET A 112 31.44 -14.55 -15.50
C MET A 112 32.56 -13.51 -15.46
N VAL A 113 33.76 -13.90 -15.88
CA VAL A 113 34.93 -13.05 -15.75
C VAL A 113 34.88 -11.86 -16.71
N ILE A 114 34.67 -10.65 -16.19
CA ILE A 114 34.57 -9.42 -16.99
C ILE A 114 35.92 -8.72 -17.04
N TYR A 115 36.44 -8.52 -18.26
CA TYR A 115 37.68 -7.78 -18.50
C TYR A 115 37.41 -6.39 -19.06
N ASP A 116 37.92 -5.39 -18.36
CA ASP A 116 37.89 -4.01 -18.77
C ASP A 116 39.21 -3.67 -19.50
N ALA A 117 39.14 -3.49 -20.82
CA ALA A 117 40.30 -3.22 -21.67
C ALA A 117 40.82 -1.77 -21.53
N GLN A 118 39.97 -0.82 -21.15
CA GLN A 118 40.37 0.57 -20.92
C GLN A 118 41.20 0.66 -19.64
N ASN A 119 40.73 -0.03 -18.59
CA ASN A 119 41.31 0.07 -17.26
C ASN A 119 42.24 -1.10 -16.90
N LYS A 120 42.36 -2.08 -17.79
CA LYS A 120 43.20 -3.27 -17.66
C LYS A 120 42.91 -4.08 -16.38
N LYS A 121 41.64 -4.31 -16.06
CA LYS A 121 41.21 -5.01 -14.83
C LYS A 121 40.24 -6.16 -15.11
N THR A 122 40.24 -7.14 -14.22
CA THR A 122 39.48 -8.40 -14.35
C THR A 122 38.60 -8.64 -13.11
N LEU A 123 37.31 -8.83 -13.32
CA LEU A 123 36.33 -9.27 -12.32
C LEU A 123 36.03 -10.75 -12.57
N VAL A 124 35.91 -11.60 -11.55
CA VAL A 124 35.58 -13.03 -11.68
C VAL A 124 34.33 -13.32 -10.88
N ILE A 125 33.45 -14.16 -11.40
CA ILE A 125 32.54 -14.85 -10.51
C ILE A 125 32.52 -16.37 -10.74
N ASP A 126 32.32 -17.10 -9.64
CA ASP A 126 32.31 -18.55 -9.59
C ASP A 126 30.90 -19.06 -9.26
N GLY A 127 30.23 -19.61 -10.28
CA GLY A 127 28.93 -20.29 -10.16
C GLY A 127 29.06 -21.79 -9.90
N ARG A 128 30.17 -22.24 -9.31
CA ARG A 128 30.49 -23.68 -9.19
C ARG A 128 29.44 -24.49 -8.46
N GLU A 129 29.32 -25.71 -8.93
CA GLU A 129 28.45 -26.75 -8.47
C GLU A 129 29.04 -27.50 -7.26
N THR A 130 28.17 -28.16 -6.51
CA THR A 130 28.50 -28.90 -5.29
C THR A 130 28.56 -30.39 -5.56
N ALA A 131 29.43 -31.09 -4.84
CA ALA A 131 29.55 -32.53 -4.91
C ALA A 131 28.18 -33.23 -4.64
N PRO A 132 27.86 -34.31 -5.39
CA PRO A 132 26.59 -35.02 -5.27
C PRO A 132 26.50 -35.86 -3.99
N LEU A 133 25.31 -36.29 -3.58
CA LEU A 133 25.07 -36.97 -2.29
C LEU A 133 25.67 -38.37 -2.18
N SER A 134 25.81 -39.03 -3.32
CA SER A 134 26.52 -40.30 -3.39
C SER A 134 28.03 -40.14 -3.21
N SER A 135 28.52 -38.89 -3.13
CA SER A 135 29.91 -38.59 -2.81
C SER A 135 30.14 -38.74 -1.30
N SER A 136 30.95 -39.72 -0.92
CA SER A 136 31.65 -39.83 0.35
C SER A 136 33.04 -39.18 0.29
N GLN A 137 33.70 -38.94 1.43
CA GLN A 137 35.10 -38.49 1.47
C GLN A 137 36.04 -39.49 0.78
N GLU A 138 35.66 -40.76 0.76
CA GLU A 138 36.37 -41.86 0.11
C GLU A 138 35.98 -42.05 -1.36
N THR A 139 35.12 -41.20 -1.94
CA THR A 139 34.69 -41.32 -3.35
C THR A 139 35.85 -41.27 -4.33
N PHE A 140 37.00 -40.76 -3.89
CA PHE A 140 38.24 -40.69 -4.65
C PHE A 140 39.38 -41.52 -4.02
N ALA A 141 39.10 -42.35 -3.02
CA ALA A 141 40.10 -43.19 -2.37
C ALA A 141 40.38 -44.48 -3.17
N ASN A 142 41.62 -44.97 -3.13
CA ASN A 142 42.06 -46.22 -3.74
C ASN A 142 42.33 -47.31 -2.69
N GLU A 143 42.63 -48.54 -3.13
CA GLU A 143 42.82 -49.71 -2.26
C GLU A 143 43.93 -49.56 -1.20
N SER A 144 44.78 -48.54 -1.30
CA SER A 144 45.88 -48.27 -0.36
C SER A 144 45.54 -47.21 0.70
N GLY A 145 44.36 -46.57 0.65
CA GLY A 145 43.91 -45.59 1.65
C GLY A 145 44.65 -44.25 1.64
N TYR A 146 45.46 -43.96 0.63
CA TYR A 146 46.17 -42.68 0.52
C TYR A 146 45.27 -41.63 -0.15
N ILE A 147 44.50 -40.89 0.65
CA ILE A 147 44.02 -39.56 0.27
C ILE A 147 45.25 -38.67 0.07
N GLY A 148 45.56 -38.36 -1.19
CA GLY A 148 46.69 -37.50 -1.54
C GLY A 148 46.67 -36.23 -0.69
N LYS A 149 47.74 -36.02 0.10
CA LYS A 149 47.94 -34.89 1.02
C LYS A 149 47.35 -33.58 0.46
N VAL A 150 46.21 -33.15 0.98
CA VAL A 150 45.71 -31.78 0.83
C VAL A 150 46.30 -30.94 1.96
N HIS A 151 47.05 -29.91 1.59
CA HIS A 151 47.68 -28.99 2.52
C HIS A 151 46.59 -28.15 3.19
N SER A 152 46.23 -28.49 4.43
CA SER A 152 45.27 -27.74 5.25
C SER A 152 45.79 -26.32 5.51
N LEU A 153 45.00 -25.30 5.18
CA LEU A 153 45.12 -23.98 5.80
C LEU A 153 44.10 -23.92 6.93
N ASP A 154 44.60 -23.87 8.17
CA ASP A 154 43.79 -23.92 9.38
C ASP A 154 43.02 -22.60 9.60
N LEU A 155 41.76 -22.73 10.02
CA LEU A 155 40.80 -21.66 10.28
C LEU A 155 41.14 -20.78 11.51
N LYS A 156 42.38 -20.79 12.00
CA LYS A 156 42.82 -19.98 13.15
C LYS A 156 43.24 -18.55 12.77
N ASP A 157 43.55 -18.30 11.50
CA ASP A 157 43.99 -16.98 11.05
C ASP A 157 42.82 -16.00 10.76
N VAL A 158 41.56 -16.46 10.83
CA VAL A 158 40.39 -15.68 10.36
C VAL A 158 39.56 -15.06 11.50
N THR A 159 39.62 -15.54 12.74
CA THR A 159 38.84 -14.98 13.86
C THR A 159 39.71 -14.18 14.81
N GLY A 160 39.54 -12.85 14.76
CA GLY A 160 40.41 -11.87 15.39
C GLY A 160 40.44 -11.85 16.91
N HIS A 161 41.57 -11.32 17.40
CA HIS A 161 41.71 -10.72 18.72
C HIS A 161 42.40 -9.36 18.56
N GLY A 162 41.79 -8.34 19.15
CA GLY A 162 42.28 -6.97 19.30
C GLY A 162 41.29 -6.18 20.12
#